data_AF-A0A941X4B4-F1
#
_entry.id   AF-A0A941X4B4-F1
#
_cell.length_a   1.000
_cell.length_b   1.000
_cell.length_c   1.000
_cell.angle_alpha   90.00
_cell.angle_beta   90.00
_cell.angle_gamma   90.00
#
_symmetry.space_group_name_H-M   'P 1'
#
loop_
_entity.id
_entity.type
_entity.pdbx_description
1 polymer ?
#
loop_
_entity_poly.entity_id
_entity_poly.type
_entity_poly.pdbx_seq_one_letter_code
_entity_poly.pdbx_strand_id
1 'polypeptide(L)'
;MRLVYGTIRGFSDDTRIFEILLNHKVQMFYLSRSQYKKFKPYISEGLVVHFTCKDERIEQSGYKVYEVISFVKMMRHLPRKTIIYYDLSTIKQGVKKILNRDGYRMFLDLEFTMPPHGYNHGGGFVSEIIQYGFYLEDSEGNAISTDWGMIKPKHQIGINSRTAEFLKTTEESIRNAPSCYQFYNKLKNILSLYQPTIYVWGRNDIIMLDAFYQLHHLKPLADRKKFVNLMQIIKNYYGIKTDIGLFNAYQLFNIKAKTEQDHNALNDSIVTSDVFHLFQEELNNNIE
;
A
#
# COMPACT_ATOMS: atom_id res chain seq x y z
N MET A 1 -8.68 1.39 26.86
CA MET A 1 -9.43 0.84 25.72
C MET A 1 -10.00 -0.48 26.15
N ARG A 2 -11.18 -0.86 25.66
CA ARG A 2 -11.83 -2.12 26.05
C ARG A 2 -12.18 -2.98 24.84
N LEU A 3 -11.96 -4.28 24.99
CA LEU A 3 -12.43 -5.29 24.03
C LEU A 3 -13.89 -5.62 24.34
N VAL A 4 -14.71 -5.62 23.30
CA VAL A 4 -16.14 -5.94 23.37
C VAL A 4 -16.45 -7.03 22.36
N TYR A 5 -17.27 -7.99 22.79
CA TYR A 5 -17.83 -9.00 21.92
C TYR A 5 -19.34 -9.05 22.12
N GLY A 6 -20.09 -9.29 21.06
CA GLY A 6 -21.53 -9.49 21.15
C GLY A 6 -22.24 -9.46 19.81
N THR A 7 -23.55 -9.63 19.87
CA THR A 7 -24.41 -9.68 18.69
C THR A 7 -25.07 -8.32 18.48
N ILE A 8 -24.97 -7.79 17.25
CA ILE A 8 -25.64 -6.55 16.86
C ILE A 8 -27.15 -6.78 16.90
N ARG A 9 -27.85 -5.94 17.68
CA ARG A 9 -29.32 -5.94 17.80
C ARG A 9 -30.00 -4.96 16.84
N GLY A 10 -29.30 -3.90 16.49
CA GLY A 10 -29.81 -2.85 15.62
C GLY A 10 -28.66 -2.01 15.11
N PHE A 11 -28.85 -1.43 13.93
CA PHE A 11 -27.89 -0.51 13.32
C PHE A 11 -28.63 0.59 12.58
N SER A 12 -28.20 1.84 12.77
CA SER A 12 -28.73 3.01 12.07
C SER A 12 -27.68 3.55 11.11
N ASP A 13 -27.97 3.53 9.81
CA ASP A 13 -27.11 4.06 8.76
C ASP A 13 -26.87 5.58 8.92
N ASP A 14 -27.91 6.33 9.30
CA ASP A 14 -27.88 7.78 9.43
C ASP A 14 -26.94 8.22 10.56
N THR A 15 -27.03 7.53 11.70
CA THR A 15 -26.23 7.86 12.88
C THR A 15 -24.89 7.11 12.92
N ARG A 16 -24.75 6.02 12.15
CA ARG A 16 -23.63 5.06 12.19
C ARG A 16 -23.46 4.39 13.56
N ILE A 17 -24.57 4.22 14.28
CA ILE A 17 -24.60 3.63 15.61
C ILE A 17 -25.17 2.21 15.52
N PHE A 18 -24.52 1.25 16.19
CA PHE A 18 -25.08 -0.08 16.43
C PHE A 18 -25.25 -0.37 17.92
N GLU A 19 -26.14 -1.30 18.22
CA GLU A 19 -26.50 -1.67 19.58
C GLU A 19 -26.09 -3.11 19.89
N ILE A 20 -25.57 -3.33 21.10
CA ILE A 20 -25.30 -4.68 21.65
C ILE A 20 -25.83 -4.75 23.07
N LEU A 21 -26.44 -5.89 23.41
CA LEU A 21 -26.80 -6.22 24.80
C LEU A 21 -25.58 -6.79 25.52
N LEU A 22 -25.07 -6.06 26.51
CA LEU A 22 -23.93 -6.45 27.34
C LEU A 22 -24.33 -6.37 28.81
N ASN A 23 -24.11 -7.44 29.58
CA ASN A 23 -24.46 -7.50 31.02
C ASN A 23 -25.88 -7.00 31.30
N HIS A 24 -26.86 -7.48 30.52
CA HIS A 24 -28.27 -7.09 30.60
C HIS A 24 -28.58 -5.60 30.30
N LYS A 25 -27.62 -4.84 29.77
CA LYS A 25 -27.80 -3.44 29.38
C LYS A 25 -27.52 -3.25 27.90
N VAL A 26 -28.38 -2.51 27.21
CA VAL A 26 -28.12 -2.09 25.83
C VAL A 26 -27.03 -1.02 25.85
N GLN A 27 -25.96 -1.28 25.11
CA GLN A 27 -24.89 -0.33 24.90
C GLN A 27 -24.82 0.04 23.42
N MET A 28 -24.57 1.32 23.16
CA MET A 28 -24.51 1.89 21.83
C MET A 28 -23.06 2.19 21.44
N PHE A 29 -22.72 1.87 20.20
CA PHE A 29 -21.38 1.97 19.67
C PHE A 29 -21.39 2.72 18.35
N TYR A 30 -20.50 3.69 18.21
CA TYR A 30 -20.44 4.56 17.04
C TYR A 30 -19.27 4.21 16.13
N LEU A 31 -19.55 4.20 14.83
CA LEU A 31 -18.55 4.02 13.78
C LEU A 31 -18.17 5.36 13.16
N SER A 32 -16.87 5.62 13.12
CA SER A 32 -16.32 6.69 12.29
C SER A 32 -16.72 6.48 10.82
N ARG A 33 -16.80 7.58 10.04
CA ARG A 33 -17.19 7.52 8.61
C ARG A 33 -16.36 6.51 7.81
N SER A 34 -15.08 6.37 8.13
CA SER A 34 -14.16 5.42 7.49
C SER A 34 -14.50 3.97 7.83
N GLN A 35 -14.73 3.64 9.10
CA GLN A 35 -15.15 2.29 9.50
C GLN A 35 -16.50 1.93 8.92
N TYR A 36 -17.45 2.87 8.94
CA TYR A 36 -18.75 2.68 8.32
C TYR A 36 -18.60 2.34 6.84
N LYS A 37 -17.87 3.12 6.05
CA LYS A 37 -17.63 2.79 4.63
C LYS A 37 -17.01 1.40 4.43
N LYS A 38 -16.05 1.01 5.30
CA LYS A 38 -15.35 -0.28 5.20
C LYS A 38 -16.25 -1.47 5.56
N PHE A 39 -17.09 -1.34 6.59
CA PHE A 39 -17.82 -2.47 7.18
C PHE A 39 -19.32 -2.45 6.93
N LYS A 40 -19.89 -1.38 6.36
CA LYS A 40 -21.30 -1.28 5.99
C LYS A 40 -21.82 -2.52 5.25
N PRO A 41 -21.10 -3.12 4.27
CA PRO A 41 -21.62 -4.30 3.58
C PRO A 41 -21.88 -5.52 4.47
N TYR A 42 -21.27 -5.57 5.66
CA TYR A 42 -21.36 -6.70 6.58
C TYR A 42 -22.25 -6.40 7.79
N ILE A 43 -22.28 -5.14 8.24
CA ILE A 43 -23.00 -4.72 9.45
C ILE A 43 -24.50 -4.84 9.25
N SER A 44 -25.13 -5.69 10.06
CA SER A 44 -26.58 -5.85 10.14
C SER A 44 -26.94 -6.57 11.43
N GLU A 45 -28.22 -6.54 11.80
CA GLU A 45 -28.74 -7.29 12.94
C GLU A 45 -28.38 -8.78 12.88
N GLY A 46 -28.10 -9.38 14.04
CA GLY A 46 -27.67 -10.77 14.17
C GLY A 46 -26.21 -11.02 13.79
N LEU A 47 -25.44 -10.01 13.40
CA LEU A 47 -23.99 -10.14 13.21
C LEU A 47 -23.27 -10.19 14.56
N VAL A 48 -22.41 -11.20 14.74
CA VAL A 48 -21.52 -11.28 15.90
C VAL A 48 -20.24 -10.51 15.59
N VAL A 49 -19.88 -9.58 16.46
CA VAL A 49 -18.73 -8.70 16.30
C VAL A 49 -17.82 -8.74 17.52
N HIS A 50 -16.53 -8.73 17.27
CA HIS A 50 -15.47 -8.57 18.26
C HIS A 50 -14.70 -7.31 17.87
N PHE A 51 -14.56 -6.35 18.78
CA PHE A 51 -13.97 -5.05 18.47
C PHE A 51 -13.42 -4.36 19.71
N THR A 52 -12.50 -3.43 19.50
CA THR A 52 -12.02 -2.51 20.54
C THR A 52 -12.73 -1.19 20.44
N CYS A 53 -13.01 -0.56 21.58
CA CYS A 53 -13.59 0.79 21.65
C CYS A 53 -12.92 1.62 22.74
N LYS A 54 -13.16 2.94 22.69
CA LYS A 54 -12.76 3.86 23.77
C LYS A 54 -13.51 3.48 25.06
N ASP A 55 -12.89 3.74 26.21
CA ASP A 55 -13.52 3.49 27.52
C ASP A 55 -14.50 4.60 27.90
N GLU A 56 -14.29 5.80 27.37
CA GLU A 56 -15.13 6.95 27.60
C GLU A 56 -16.28 7.00 26.59
N ARG A 57 -17.43 7.48 27.07
CA ARG A 57 -18.60 7.72 26.21
C ARG A 57 -18.56 9.16 25.69
N ILE A 58 -18.88 9.29 24.42
CA ILE A 58 -19.08 10.59 23.75
C ILE A 58 -20.56 10.77 23.42
N GLU A 59 -20.95 12.02 23.21
CA GLU A 59 -22.27 12.34 22.69
C GLU A 59 -22.21 12.41 21.16
N GLN A 60 -23.06 11.62 20.51
CA GLN A 60 -23.11 11.54 19.05
C GLN A 60 -24.56 11.37 18.61
N SER A 61 -25.03 12.30 17.78
CA SER A 61 -26.40 12.28 17.26
C SER A 61 -27.49 12.18 18.35
N GLY A 62 -27.24 12.80 19.52
CA GLY A 62 -28.15 12.76 20.68
C GLY A 62 -28.05 11.50 21.56
N TYR A 63 -27.09 10.60 21.28
CA TYR A 63 -26.88 9.38 22.06
C TYR A 63 -25.53 9.38 22.78
N LYS A 64 -25.50 8.80 23.99
CA LYS A 64 -24.23 8.49 24.67
C LYS A 64 -23.68 7.16 24.18
N VAL A 65 -22.59 7.19 23.44
CA VAL A 65 -22.03 6.04 22.72
C VAL A 65 -20.55 5.83 23.02
N TYR A 66 -20.07 4.62 22.80
CA TYR A 66 -18.64 4.32 22.78
C TYR A 66 -18.13 4.36 21.33
N GLU A 67 -17.04 5.08 21.09
CA GLU A 67 -16.43 5.11 19.75
C GLU A 67 -15.64 3.82 19.50
N VAL A 68 -15.96 3.12 18.40
CA VAL A 68 -15.23 1.93 17.96
C VAL A 68 -13.87 2.34 17.40
N ILE A 69 -12.83 1.63 17.80
CA ILE A 69 -11.45 1.85 17.34
C ILE A 69 -11.11 0.88 16.21
N SER A 70 -11.31 -0.42 16.43
CA SER A 70 -11.05 -1.44 15.40
C SER A 70 -11.92 -2.68 15.59
N PHE A 71 -12.31 -3.32 14.49
CA PHE A 71 -12.86 -4.67 14.53
C PHE A 71 -11.74 -5.70 14.53
N VAL A 72 -11.91 -6.74 15.34
CA VAL A 72 -11.05 -7.93 15.41
C VAL A 72 -11.65 -9.05 14.57
N LYS A 73 -12.95 -9.29 14.72
CA LYS A 73 -13.67 -10.38 14.03
C LYS A 73 -15.13 -10.01 13.78
N MET A 74 -15.67 -10.41 12.63
CA MET A 74 -17.08 -10.27 12.27
C MET A 74 -17.58 -11.57 11.65
N MET A 75 -18.60 -12.17 12.25
CA MET A 75 -19.12 -13.47 11.82
C MET A 75 -20.63 -13.57 11.99
N ARG A 76 -21.25 -14.46 11.22
CA ARG A 76 -22.67 -14.81 11.36
C ARG A 76 -22.81 -16.32 11.51
N HIS A 77 -23.53 -16.72 12.54
CA HIS A 77 -23.94 -18.10 12.71
C HIS A 77 -25.22 -18.35 11.90
N LEU A 78 -25.15 -19.30 10.96
CA LEU A 78 -26.29 -19.87 10.28
C LEU A 78 -26.53 -21.27 10.85
N PRO A 79 -27.72 -21.88 10.68
CA PRO A 79 -28.07 -23.16 11.30
C PRO A 79 -27.08 -24.31 11.08
N ARG A 80 -26.31 -24.28 9.98
CA ARG A 80 -25.36 -25.35 9.61
C ARG A 80 -23.94 -24.89 9.35
N LYS A 81 -23.65 -23.58 9.44
CA LYS A 81 -22.31 -23.04 9.17
C LYS A 81 -22.13 -21.67 9.80
N THR A 82 -20.89 -21.32 10.11
CA THR A 82 -20.51 -19.95 10.47
C THR A 82 -19.87 -19.29 9.26
N ILE A 83 -20.37 -18.13 8.86
CA ILE A 83 -19.75 -17.29 7.83
C ILE A 83 -18.87 -16.26 8.55
N ILE A 84 -17.57 -16.25 8.25
CA ILE A 84 -16.62 -15.25 8.75
C ILE A 84 -16.48 -14.18 7.67
N TYR A 85 -16.91 -12.96 7.96
CA TYR A 85 -16.78 -11.82 7.04
C TYR A 85 -15.46 -11.09 7.20
N TYR A 86 -14.93 -11.07 8.42
CA TYR A 86 -13.67 -10.42 8.74
C TYR A 86 -13.02 -11.14 9.91
N ASP A 87 -11.73 -11.45 9.80
CA ASP A 87 -10.92 -11.97 10.89
C ASP A 87 -9.51 -11.41 10.75
N LEU A 88 -9.13 -10.55 11.70
CA LEU A 88 -7.82 -9.93 11.70
C LEU A 88 -6.71 -10.97 11.77
N SER A 89 -6.89 -12.08 12.50
CA SER A 89 -5.88 -13.15 12.61
C SER A 89 -5.64 -13.82 11.25
N THR A 90 -6.71 -14.13 10.51
CA THR A 90 -6.61 -14.69 9.15
C THR A 90 -5.93 -13.73 8.19
N ILE A 91 -6.22 -12.43 8.29
CA ILE A 91 -5.54 -11.41 7.48
C ILE A 91 -4.04 -11.39 7.81
N LYS A 92 -3.67 -11.35 9.09
CA LYS A 92 -2.26 -11.39 9.53
C LYS A 92 -1.53 -12.64 9.04
N GLN A 93 -2.16 -13.81 9.16
CA GLN A 93 -1.60 -15.08 8.64
C GLN A 93 -1.45 -15.07 7.12
N GLY A 94 -2.43 -14.51 6.40
CA GLY A 94 -2.37 -14.34 4.95
C GLY A 94 -1.22 -13.43 4.51
N VAL A 95 -1.04 -12.29 5.20
CA VAL A 95 0.09 -11.38 4.98
C VAL A 95 1.43 -12.08 5.23
N LYS A 96 1.56 -12.79 6.36
CA LYS A 96 2.76 -13.59 6.69
C LYS A 96 3.08 -14.62 5.61
N LYS A 97 2.07 -15.33 5.10
CA LYS A 97 2.24 -16.31 4.02
C LYS A 97 2.70 -15.69 2.70
N ILE A 98 2.22 -14.49 2.37
CA ILE A 98 2.61 -13.79 1.14
C ILE A 98 4.08 -13.35 1.22
N LEU A 99 4.48 -12.75 2.35
CA LEU A 99 5.83 -12.18 2.48
C LEU A 99 6.90 -13.26 2.70
N ASN A 100 6.56 -14.37 3.36
CA ASN A 100 7.45 -15.53 3.50
C ASN A 100 7.38 -16.52 2.33
N ARG A 101 6.81 -16.14 1.18
CA ARG A 101 6.75 -17.04 0.03
C ARG A 101 8.14 -17.17 -0.59
N ASP A 102 8.56 -18.41 -0.83
CA ASP A 102 9.78 -18.69 -1.58
C ASP A 102 9.73 -18.13 -3.01
N GLY A 103 10.92 -17.80 -3.52
CA GLY A 103 11.15 -17.26 -4.86
C GLY A 103 11.78 -15.87 -4.85
N TYR A 104 12.11 -15.42 -6.05
CA TYR A 104 12.76 -14.13 -6.26
C TYR A 104 11.83 -12.95 -5.99
N ARG A 105 12.40 -11.86 -5.46
CA ARG A 105 11.69 -10.61 -5.18
C ARG A 105 12.39 -9.48 -5.90
N MET A 106 11.62 -8.66 -6.59
CA MET A 106 12.11 -7.46 -7.25
C MET A 106 11.42 -6.26 -6.63
N PHE A 107 12.19 -5.35 -6.05
CA PHE A 107 11.72 -4.07 -5.56
C PHE A 107 11.93 -3.07 -6.68
N LEU A 108 10.86 -2.38 -7.07
CA LEU A 108 10.85 -1.46 -8.19
C LEU A 108 10.39 -0.10 -7.70
N ASP A 109 11.13 0.92 -8.11
CA ASP A 109 10.75 2.31 -7.99
C ASP A 109 11.00 3.03 -9.32
N LEU A 110 10.11 3.96 -9.65
CA LEU A 110 10.14 4.71 -10.89
C LEU A 110 9.96 6.20 -10.57
N GLU A 111 10.83 7.03 -11.13
CA GLU A 111 10.62 8.47 -11.11
C GLU A 111 9.96 8.93 -12.40
N PHE A 112 9.23 10.04 -12.31
CA PHE A 112 8.43 10.57 -13.42
C PHE A 112 8.78 12.01 -13.74
N THR A 113 8.59 12.39 -15.00
CA THR A 113 8.65 13.80 -15.41
C THR A 113 7.64 14.64 -14.63
N MET A 114 7.94 15.90 -14.40
CA MET A 114 7.02 16.86 -13.77
C MET A 114 6.56 17.95 -14.73
N PRO A 115 5.37 18.53 -14.53
CA PRO A 115 4.95 19.69 -15.30
C PRO A 115 5.82 20.91 -14.97
N PRO A 116 6.13 21.77 -15.96
CA PRO A 116 6.98 22.94 -15.75
C PRO A 116 6.38 23.90 -14.70
N HIS A 117 7.21 24.78 -14.14
CA HIS A 117 6.72 25.81 -13.21
C HIS A 117 5.66 26.70 -13.88
N GLY A 118 4.60 27.01 -13.15
CA GLY A 118 3.48 27.82 -13.67
C GLY A 118 2.56 27.08 -14.66
N TYR A 119 2.66 25.76 -14.77
CA TYR A 119 1.77 24.97 -15.63
C TYR A 119 0.30 25.08 -15.21
N ASN A 120 -0.55 25.49 -16.17
CA ASN A 120 -2.01 25.52 -15.99
C ASN A 120 -2.62 24.17 -16.39
N HIS A 121 -3.53 23.64 -15.57
CA HIS A 121 -4.26 22.41 -15.87
C HIS A 121 -4.98 22.52 -17.23
N GLY A 122 -4.73 21.55 -18.12
CA GLY A 122 -5.25 21.53 -19.50
C GLY A 122 -4.19 21.78 -20.58
N GLY A 123 -2.97 22.18 -20.22
CA GLY A 123 -1.85 22.42 -21.15
C GLY A 123 -1.18 21.17 -21.76
N GLY A 124 -1.85 20.01 -21.78
CA GLY A 124 -1.37 18.80 -22.48
C GLY A 124 -0.18 18.06 -21.86
N PHE A 125 0.23 18.36 -20.62
CA PHE A 125 1.26 17.60 -19.92
C PHE A 125 0.79 16.17 -19.63
N VAL A 126 1.63 15.19 -20.01
CA VAL A 126 1.48 13.78 -19.68
C VAL A 126 2.75 13.36 -18.94
N SER A 127 2.58 12.76 -17.77
CA SER A 127 3.70 12.24 -17.00
C SER A 127 4.29 11.02 -17.69
N GLU A 128 5.62 10.91 -17.72
CA GLU A 128 6.37 9.80 -18.31
C GLU A 128 7.43 9.28 -17.33
N ILE A 129 7.75 7.99 -17.41
CA ILE A 129 8.87 7.42 -16.64
C ILE A 129 10.17 8.02 -17.15
N ILE A 130 10.97 8.56 -16.23
CA ILE A 130 12.23 9.27 -16.52
C ILE A 130 13.45 8.63 -15.84
N GLN A 131 13.24 7.88 -14.78
CA GLN A 131 14.27 7.06 -14.13
C GLN A 131 13.65 5.76 -13.65
N TYR A 132 14.44 4.69 -13.66
CA TYR A 132 14.07 3.44 -13.02
C TYR A 132 15.17 3.02 -12.04
N GLY A 133 14.76 2.32 -10.98
CA GLY A 133 15.65 1.60 -10.08
C GLY A 133 15.00 0.28 -9.70
N PHE A 134 15.77 -0.80 -9.75
CA PHE A 134 15.32 -2.05 -9.17
C PHE A 134 16.41 -2.77 -8.39
N TYR A 135 15.98 -3.43 -7.33
CA TYR A 135 16.76 -4.32 -6.50
C TYR A 135 16.14 -5.72 -6.55
N LEU A 136 16.91 -6.70 -7.02
CA LEU A 136 16.51 -8.10 -7.16
C LEU A 136 17.23 -8.95 -6.11
N GLU A 137 16.47 -9.73 -5.35
CA GLU A 137 16.99 -10.66 -4.35
C GLU A 137 16.39 -12.07 -4.49
N ASP A 138 17.08 -13.05 -3.92
CA ASP A 138 16.58 -14.41 -3.76
C ASP A 138 15.65 -14.56 -2.54
N SER A 139 15.23 -15.79 -2.26
CA SER A 139 14.35 -16.11 -1.13
C SER A 139 15.00 -15.88 0.24
N GLU A 140 16.33 -15.93 0.32
CA GLU A 140 17.09 -15.72 1.56
C GLU A 140 17.39 -14.24 1.81
N GLY A 141 17.04 -13.36 0.85
CA GLY A 141 17.32 -11.93 0.92
C GLY A 141 18.71 -11.55 0.39
N ASN A 142 19.41 -12.47 -0.28
CA ASN A 142 20.69 -12.15 -0.90
C ASN A 142 20.48 -11.38 -2.20
N ALA A 143 21.19 -10.26 -2.35
CA ALA A 143 21.16 -9.46 -3.57
C ALA A 143 21.68 -10.27 -4.77
N ILE A 144 20.88 -10.35 -5.83
CA ILE A 144 21.26 -10.98 -7.11
C ILE A 144 21.72 -9.92 -8.09
N SER A 145 20.98 -8.82 -8.18
CA SER A 145 21.26 -7.75 -9.11
C SER A 145 20.61 -6.45 -8.67
N THR A 146 21.32 -5.36 -8.90
CA THR A 146 20.80 -4.01 -8.85
C THR A 146 21.05 -3.35 -10.20
N ASP A 147 20.11 -2.52 -10.63
CA ASP A 147 20.30 -1.70 -11.82
C ASP A 147 19.44 -0.46 -11.71
N TRP A 148 19.91 0.59 -12.38
CA TRP A 148 19.23 1.86 -12.44
C TRP A 148 19.59 2.57 -13.74
N GLY A 149 18.76 3.52 -14.14
CA GLY A 149 19.08 4.34 -15.29
C GLY A 149 18.02 5.36 -15.61
N MET A 150 18.44 6.35 -16.40
CA MET A 150 17.55 7.35 -16.98
C MET A 150 16.81 6.77 -18.19
N ILE A 151 15.59 7.26 -18.42
CA ILE A 151 14.77 6.92 -19.58
C ILE A 151 14.43 8.22 -20.31
N LYS A 152 14.72 8.27 -21.59
CA LYS A 152 14.38 9.43 -22.42
C LYS A 152 12.85 9.58 -22.54
N PRO A 153 12.29 10.73 -22.13
CA PRO A 153 10.86 10.99 -22.28
C PRO A 153 10.55 11.26 -23.74
N LYS A 154 9.35 10.88 -24.17
CA LYS A 154 8.86 11.07 -25.54
C LYS A 154 8.43 12.51 -25.78
N HIS A 155 7.80 13.16 -24.80
CA HIS A 155 7.31 14.53 -24.92
C HIS A 155 8.32 15.55 -24.37
N GLN A 156 8.56 16.60 -25.15
CA GLN A 156 9.48 17.67 -24.78
C GLN A 156 9.04 18.45 -23.54
N ILE A 157 7.73 18.52 -23.26
CA ILE A 157 7.19 19.27 -22.11
C ILE A 157 7.67 18.70 -20.76
N GLY A 158 8.00 17.41 -20.70
CA GLY A 158 8.58 16.77 -19.51
C GLY A 158 10.07 17.05 -19.31
N ILE A 159 10.75 17.65 -20.29
CA ILE A 159 12.15 18.08 -20.19
C ILE A 159 12.16 19.55 -19.78
N ASN A 160 12.25 19.80 -18.49
CA ASN A 160 12.20 21.14 -17.91
C ASN A 160 12.99 21.22 -16.59
N SER A 161 13.28 22.45 -16.15
CA SER A 161 14.10 22.72 -14.97
C SER A 161 13.58 22.02 -13.72
N ARG A 162 12.26 22.00 -13.52
CA ARG A 162 11.64 21.34 -12.37
C ARG A 162 11.94 19.85 -12.33
N THR A 163 11.83 19.18 -13.48
CA THR A 163 12.16 17.74 -13.59
C THR A 163 13.65 17.50 -13.37
N ALA A 164 14.51 18.37 -13.90
CA ALA A 164 15.96 18.28 -13.73
C ALA A 164 16.39 18.48 -12.26
N GLU A 165 15.81 19.47 -11.57
CA GLU A 165 16.05 19.76 -10.15
C GLU A 165 15.67 18.59 -9.26
N PHE A 166 14.51 17.98 -9.49
CA PHE A 166 14.02 16.84 -8.72
C PHE A 166 14.91 15.60 -8.84
N LEU A 167 15.36 15.30 -10.05
CA LEU A 167 16.29 14.19 -10.32
C LEU A 167 17.75 14.55 -10.02
N LYS A 168 18.03 15.78 -9.57
CA LYS A 168 19.39 16.31 -9.35
C LYS A 168 20.29 16.11 -10.57
N THR A 169 19.75 16.40 -11.75
CA THR A 169 20.43 16.26 -13.05
C THR A 169 20.25 17.53 -13.91
N THR A 170 20.61 17.48 -15.19
CA THR A 170 20.42 18.60 -16.14
C THR A 170 19.38 18.26 -17.21
N GLU A 171 18.73 19.27 -17.78
CA GLU A 171 17.82 19.08 -18.92
C GLU A 171 18.52 18.44 -20.13
N GLU A 172 19.81 18.76 -20.34
CA GLU A 172 20.63 18.15 -21.38
C GLU A 172 20.84 16.65 -21.14
N SER A 173 21.13 16.25 -19.89
CA SER A 173 21.23 14.84 -19.48
C SER A 173 19.91 14.10 -19.76
N ILE A 174 18.77 14.70 -19.42
CA ILE A 174 17.44 14.13 -19.70
C ILE A 174 17.21 13.98 -21.22
N ARG A 175 17.56 15.01 -22.00
CA ARG A 175 17.42 15.01 -23.47
C ARG A 175 18.26 13.92 -24.14
N ASN A 176 19.42 13.64 -23.56
CA ASN A 176 20.39 12.66 -24.04
C ASN A 176 20.26 11.29 -23.34
N ALA A 177 19.24 11.11 -22.50
CA ALA A 177 19.01 9.86 -21.79
C ALA A 177 18.84 8.67 -22.75
N PRO A 178 19.12 7.45 -22.27
CA PRO A 178 18.91 6.25 -23.07
C PRO A 178 17.46 6.04 -23.53
N SER A 179 17.31 5.35 -24.65
CA SER A 179 16.00 5.00 -25.19
C SER A 179 15.21 4.11 -24.22
N CYS A 180 13.90 4.33 -24.12
CA CYS A 180 12.95 3.50 -23.37
C CYS A 180 13.06 1.98 -23.66
N TYR A 181 13.47 1.59 -24.86
CA TYR A 181 13.65 0.18 -25.23
C TYR A 181 14.75 -0.51 -24.41
N GLN A 182 15.76 0.23 -23.93
CA GLN A 182 16.80 -0.34 -23.06
C GLN A 182 16.20 -0.79 -21.73
N PHE A 183 15.43 0.08 -21.07
CA PHE A 183 14.69 -0.27 -19.85
C PHE A 183 13.72 -1.43 -20.09
N TYR A 184 12.92 -1.37 -21.16
CA TYR A 184 11.96 -2.43 -21.50
C TYR A 184 12.63 -3.80 -21.67
N ASN A 185 13.76 -3.85 -22.40
CA ASN A 185 14.48 -5.11 -22.62
C ASN A 185 15.15 -5.62 -21.34
N LYS A 186 15.73 -4.73 -20.52
CA LYS A 186 16.30 -5.09 -19.21
C LYS A 186 15.24 -5.70 -18.30
N LEU A 187 14.10 -5.01 -18.16
CA LEU A 187 12.97 -5.50 -17.37
C LEU A 187 12.45 -6.84 -17.91
N LYS A 188 12.29 -6.97 -19.23
CA LYS A 188 11.86 -8.22 -19.88
C LYS A 188 12.79 -9.39 -19.56
N ASN A 189 14.11 -9.17 -19.62
CA ASN A 189 15.10 -10.20 -19.35
C ASN A 189 15.01 -10.68 -17.89
N ILE A 190 14.93 -9.75 -16.93
CA ILE A 190 14.80 -10.09 -15.51
C ILE A 190 13.50 -10.83 -15.22
N LEU A 191 12.38 -10.35 -15.76
CA LEU A 191 11.08 -10.98 -15.57
C LEU A 191 11.01 -12.38 -16.21
N SER A 192 11.75 -12.61 -17.28
CA SER A 192 11.81 -13.92 -17.95
C SER A 192 12.72 -14.90 -17.20
N LEU A 193 13.88 -14.43 -16.72
CA LEU A 193 14.90 -15.26 -16.08
C LEU A 193 14.52 -15.65 -14.64
N TYR A 194 14.04 -14.68 -13.85
CA TYR A 194 13.81 -14.87 -12.41
C TYR A 194 12.32 -14.97 -12.05
N GLN A 195 11.42 -14.48 -12.91
CA GLN A 195 9.98 -14.43 -12.65
C GLN A 195 9.60 -13.91 -11.23
N PRO A 196 10.18 -12.78 -10.78
CA PRO A 196 10.06 -12.34 -9.40
C PRO A 196 8.64 -11.89 -9.06
N THR A 197 8.34 -11.88 -7.76
CA THR A 197 7.24 -11.06 -7.23
C THR A 197 7.72 -9.61 -7.17
N ILE A 198 6.94 -8.68 -7.71
CA ILE A 198 7.34 -7.28 -7.86
C ILE A 198 6.75 -6.46 -6.73
N TYR A 199 7.59 -5.93 -5.86
CA TYR A 199 7.20 -5.05 -4.77
C TYR A 199 7.41 -3.59 -5.17
N VAL A 200 6.42 -2.75 -4.84
CA VAL A 200 6.45 -1.30 -5.11
C VAL A 200 5.94 -0.54 -3.88
N TRP A 201 6.39 0.71 -3.70
CA TRP A 201 5.92 1.58 -2.63
C TRP A 201 4.71 2.43 -3.06
N GLY A 202 3.61 1.77 -3.41
CA GLY A 202 2.37 2.45 -3.80
C GLY A 202 1.73 1.87 -5.05
N ARG A 203 0.83 2.64 -5.68
CA ARG A 203 0.20 2.26 -6.95
C ARG A 203 0.74 3.04 -8.14
N ASN A 204 1.53 4.09 -7.89
CA ASN A 204 1.96 5.02 -8.94
C ASN A 204 2.83 4.28 -9.96
N ASP A 205 3.83 3.50 -9.52
CA ASP A 205 4.71 2.73 -10.41
C ASP A 205 3.91 1.77 -11.30
N ILE A 206 2.93 1.10 -10.72
CA ILE A 206 2.03 0.17 -11.42
C ILE A 206 1.25 0.90 -12.51
N ILE A 207 0.65 2.06 -12.20
CA ILE A 207 -0.14 2.87 -13.14
C ILE A 207 0.77 3.44 -14.23
N MET A 208 1.93 3.96 -13.85
CA MET A 208 2.88 4.59 -14.76
C MET A 208 3.52 3.59 -15.71
N LEU A 209 3.75 2.34 -15.27
CA LEU A 209 4.23 1.28 -16.14
C LEU A 209 3.18 0.88 -17.20
N ASP A 210 1.88 0.90 -16.86
CA ASP A 210 0.81 0.70 -17.86
C ASP A 210 0.76 1.85 -18.87
N ALA A 211 0.83 3.09 -18.39
CA ALA A 211 0.86 4.28 -19.23
C ALA A 211 2.09 4.25 -20.18
N PHE A 212 3.24 3.82 -19.67
CA PHE A 212 4.46 3.61 -20.44
C PHE A 212 4.26 2.60 -21.58
N TYR A 213 3.67 1.44 -21.29
CA TYR A 213 3.41 0.45 -22.34
C TYR A 213 2.49 1.00 -23.43
N GLN A 214 1.43 1.71 -23.04
CA GLN A 214 0.50 2.33 -23.99
C GLN A 214 1.19 3.40 -24.84
N LEU A 215 1.94 4.31 -24.21
CA LEU A 215 2.59 5.45 -24.85
C LEU A 215 3.62 5.03 -25.93
N HIS A 216 4.33 3.93 -25.67
CA HIS A 216 5.37 3.40 -26.54
C HIS A 216 4.89 2.23 -27.41
N HIS A 217 3.60 1.89 -27.38
CA HIS A 217 3.01 0.76 -28.12
C HIS A 217 3.71 -0.58 -27.83
N LEU A 218 4.08 -0.79 -26.57
CA LEU A 218 4.76 -1.98 -26.07
C LEU A 218 3.76 -2.96 -25.45
N LYS A 219 4.10 -4.26 -25.45
CA LYS A 219 3.29 -5.26 -24.76
C LYS A 219 3.60 -5.24 -23.26
N PRO A 220 2.59 -5.30 -22.37
CA PRO A 220 2.84 -5.46 -20.94
C PRO A 220 3.67 -6.70 -20.62
N LEU A 221 4.70 -6.55 -19.79
CA LEU A 221 5.66 -7.63 -19.47
C LEU A 221 5.25 -8.49 -18.27
N ALA A 222 4.34 -8.02 -17.42
CA ALA A 222 3.88 -8.73 -16.23
C ALA A 222 2.37 -8.53 -16.00
N ASP A 223 1.71 -9.57 -15.50
CA ASP A 223 0.34 -9.49 -14.99
C ASP A 223 0.32 -8.64 -13.71
N ARG A 224 -0.74 -7.84 -13.52
CA ARG A 224 -1.03 -7.10 -12.29
C ARG A 224 -0.93 -7.96 -11.03
N LYS A 225 -1.26 -9.24 -11.10
CA LYS A 225 -1.16 -10.19 -9.97
C LYS A 225 0.28 -10.42 -9.49
N LYS A 226 1.30 -10.09 -10.29
CA LYS A 226 2.71 -10.17 -9.87
C LYS A 226 3.14 -8.97 -9.03
N PHE A 227 2.37 -7.88 -9.04
CA PHE A 227 2.69 -6.67 -8.29
C PHE A 227 2.09 -6.70 -6.88
N VAL A 228 2.89 -6.31 -5.91
CA VAL A 228 2.54 -6.20 -4.51
C VAL A 228 2.80 -4.77 -4.05
N ASN A 229 1.74 -4.05 -3.68
CA ASN A 229 1.85 -2.74 -3.06
C ASN A 229 2.13 -2.92 -1.56
N LEU A 230 3.40 -2.76 -1.18
CA LEU A 230 3.87 -3.01 0.18
C LEU A 230 3.25 -2.04 1.18
N MET A 231 3.19 -0.74 0.85
CA MET A 231 2.54 0.28 1.68
C MET A 231 1.10 -0.11 2.01
N GLN A 232 0.33 -0.60 1.03
CA GLN A 232 -1.07 -0.98 1.25
C GLN A 232 -1.19 -2.21 2.16
N ILE A 233 -0.27 -3.17 2.07
CA ILE A 233 -0.23 -4.32 2.98
C ILE A 233 0.05 -3.84 4.41
N ILE A 234 1.10 -3.04 4.62
CA ILE A 234 1.49 -2.51 5.93
C ILE A 234 0.34 -1.69 6.53
N LYS A 235 -0.28 -0.79 5.74
CA LYS A 235 -1.45 -0.02 6.18
C LYS A 235 -2.60 -0.91 6.62
N ASN A 236 -2.88 -1.97 5.87
CA ASN A 236 -3.96 -2.90 6.22
C ASN A 236 -3.64 -3.68 7.49
N TYR A 237 -2.38 -4.07 7.69
CA TYR A 237 -1.91 -4.79 8.87
C TYR A 237 -2.03 -3.95 10.15
N TYR A 238 -1.56 -2.70 10.13
CA TYR A 238 -1.60 -1.79 11.28
C TYR A 238 -2.92 -1.01 11.40
N GLY A 239 -3.83 -1.12 10.42
CA GLY A 239 -5.07 -0.34 10.38
C GLY A 239 -4.87 1.17 10.12
N ILE A 240 -3.77 1.54 9.48
CA ILE A 240 -3.41 2.94 9.18
C ILE A 240 -4.23 3.44 7.98
N LYS A 241 -4.81 4.64 8.13
CA LYS A 241 -5.69 5.24 7.12
C LYS A 241 -4.93 6.08 6.10
N THR A 242 -3.98 6.88 6.56
CA THR A 242 -3.16 7.78 5.75
C THR A 242 -2.09 7.01 4.99
N ASP A 243 -1.68 7.54 3.84
CA ASP A 243 -0.51 7.01 3.16
C ASP A 243 0.75 7.31 3.98
N ILE A 244 1.72 6.40 3.87
CA ILE A 244 2.95 6.41 4.66
C ILE A 244 4.07 6.65 3.66
N GLY A 245 4.80 7.75 3.82
CA GLY A 245 6.01 7.98 3.03
C GLY A 245 7.02 6.85 3.29
N LEU A 246 7.76 6.44 2.25
CA LEU A 246 8.67 5.29 2.31
C LEU A 246 9.64 5.37 3.50
N PHE A 247 10.35 6.48 3.64
CA PHE A 247 11.30 6.70 4.73
C PHE A 247 10.63 6.85 6.10
N ASN A 248 9.38 7.34 6.15
CA ASN A 248 8.61 7.40 7.39
C ASN A 248 8.16 6.01 7.86
N ALA A 249 8.16 4.99 6.98
CA ALA A 249 7.78 3.64 7.34
C ALA A 249 8.74 2.99 8.35
N TYR A 250 10.02 3.38 8.38
CA TYR A 250 10.97 2.91 9.40
C TYR A 250 10.48 3.18 10.83
N GLN A 251 9.74 4.27 11.05
CA GLN A 251 9.21 4.63 12.37
C GLN A 251 8.22 3.59 12.91
N LEU A 252 7.56 2.83 12.04
CA LEU A 252 6.67 1.73 12.45
C LEU A 252 7.42 0.60 13.16
N PHE A 253 8.72 0.49 12.90
CA PHE A 253 9.61 -0.53 13.46
C PHE A 253 10.54 0.04 14.54
N ASN A 254 10.25 1.25 15.04
CA ASN A 254 11.09 1.98 16.00
C ASN A 254 12.54 2.21 15.51
N ILE A 255 12.73 2.27 14.19
CA ILE A 255 14.03 2.49 13.56
C ILE A 255 14.00 3.85 12.85
N LYS A 256 15.15 4.50 12.77
CA LYS A 256 15.34 5.68 11.92
C LYS A 256 15.89 5.24 10.58
N ALA A 257 15.42 5.85 9.49
CA ALA A 257 16.03 5.64 8.19
C ALA A 257 17.53 5.94 8.26
N LYS A 258 18.35 5.08 7.64
CA LYS A 258 19.81 5.21 7.65
C LYS A 258 20.29 6.39 6.81
N THR A 259 19.48 6.82 5.85
CA THR A 259 19.77 7.88 4.88
C THR A 259 18.58 8.81 4.74
N GLU A 260 18.85 10.05 4.32
CA GLU A 260 17.80 10.98 3.89
C GLU A 260 17.32 10.61 2.49
N GLN A 261 16.05 10.91 2.19
CA GLN A 261 15.48 10.67 0.87
C GLN A 261 16.16 11.59 -0.16
N ASP A 262 16.77 11.00 -1.18
CA ASP A 262 17.50 11.73 -2.19
C ASP A 262 16.84 11.71 -3.58
N HIS A 263 15.65 11.08 -3.70
CA HIS A 263 14.87 10.92 -4.93
C HIS A 263 15.65 10.21 -6.04
N ASN A 264 16.38 9.17 -5.64
CA ASN A 264 16.99 8.23 -6.55
C ASN A 264 16.20 6.92 -6.52
N ALA A 265 15.70 6.50 -7.68
CA ALA A 265 14.86 5.32 -7.80
C ALA A 265 15.55 4.03 -7.28
N LEU A 266 16.87 3.91 -7.41
CA LEU A 266 17.58 2.74 -6.88
C LEU A 266 17.57 2.75 -5.35
N ASN A 267 17.85 3.89 -4.74
CA ASN A 267 17.83 4.03 -3.28
C ASN A 267 16.42 3.74 -2.74
N ASP A 268 15.38 4.26 -3.38
CA ASP A 268 13.99 4.03 -2.97
C ASP A 268 13.60 2.54 -3.15
N SER A 269 14.12 1.86 -4.19
CA SER A 269 13.95 0.41 -4.34
C SER A 269 14.65 -0.41 -3.23
N ILE A 270 15.87 -0.02 -2.83
CA ILE A 270 16.62 -0.65 -1.73
C ILE A 270 15.90 -0.39 -0.39
N VAL A 271 15.46 0.84 -0.15
CA VAL A 271 14.72 1.18 1.07
C VAL A 271 13.38 0.42 1.13
N THR A 272 12.71 0.22 -0.01
CA THR A 272 11.51 -0.63 -0.08
C THR A 272 11.84 -2.08 0.33
N SER A 273 12.99 -2.61 -0.08
CA SER A 273 13.50 -3.91 0.35
C SER A 273 13.78 -3.96 1.86
N ASP A 274 14.47 -2.95 2.41
CA ASP A 274 14.74 -2.84 3.84
C ASP A 274 13.44 -2.84 4.65
N VAL A 275 12.46 -2.03 4.25
CA VAL A 275 11.15 -1.96 4.92
C VAL A 275 10.39 -3.28 4.81
N PHE A 276 10.52 -3.99 3.67
CA PHE A 276 9.96 -5.33 3.51
C PHE A 276 10.53 -6.30 4.55
N HIS A 277 11.87 -6.33 4.71
CA HIS A 277 12.53 -7.26 5.63
C HIS A 277 12.22 -6.93 7.09
N LEU A 278 12.20 -5.64 7.46
CA LEU A 278 11.76 -5.21 8.79
C LEU A 278 10.32 -5.66 9.09
N PHE A 279 9.44 -5.52 8.10
CA PHE A 279 8.06 -5.96 8.25
C PHE A 279 7.93 -7.48 8.30
N GLN A 280 8.73 -8.21 7.53
CA GLN A 280 8.76 -9.67 7.53
C GLN A 280 9.23 -10.20 8.90
N GLU A 281 10.30 -9.62 9.46
CA GLU A 281 10.81 -9.96 10.79
C GLU A 281 9.74 -9.71 11.87
N GLU A 282 9.12 -8.53 11.85
CA GLU A 282 8.01 -8.16 12.76
C GLU A 282 6.85 -9.16 12.69
N LEU A 283 6.49 -9.65 11.50
CA LEU A 283 5.44 -10.67 11.32
C LEU A 283 5.85 -12.06 11.82
N ASN A 284 7.14 -12.34 11.77
CA ASN A 284 7.69 -13.61 12.22
C ASN A 284 7.78 -13.65 13.76
N ASN A 285 8.07 -12.50 14.39
CA ASN A 285 8.23 -12.37 15.85
C ASN A 285 6.91 -12.10 16.61
N ASN A 286 5.90 -11.44 16.02
CA ASN A 286 4.64 -11.09 16.70
C ASN A 286 3.57 -12.20 16.76
N ILE A 287 3.93 -13.45 16.50
CA ILE A 287 3.00 -14.60 16.60
C ILE A 287 3.62 -15.66 17.51
N GLU A 288 3.78 -15.30 18.79
CA GLU A 288 3.67 -16.22 19.93
C GLU A 288 2.40 -15.88 20.71
#